data_AF-A0A933ZRB2-F1
#
_entry.id   AF-A0A933ZRB2-F1
#
_cell.length_a   1.000
_cell.length_b   1.000
_cell.length_c   1.000
_cell.angle_alpha   90.00
_cell.angle_beta   90.00
_cell.angle_gamma   90.00
#
_symmetry.space_group_name_H-M   'P 1'
#
loop_
_entity.id
_entity.type
_entity.pdbx_description
1 polymer ?
#
loop_
_entity_poly.entity_id
_entity_poly.type
_entity_poly.pdbx_seq_one_letter_code
_entity_poly.pdbx_strand_id
1 'polypeptide(L)'
;MIEPFLVPGGAHHVEKHRTSRILAQRLPRAARAACKLLVLAVAALGLHCKSEPEPAPQRSIAEGLESIALTVASTPAGARISLDGTDTGKLTPATFTIATGKDHAVALSHPDCLTYSQTVFAAPHHPVSIDATLKYGGRLRVSSDPPARILVDGKESFDAPGTSSTLPPGKHLALASAPDRAPESHEFEIAASETTEWSVKLDPGVLVKLGTTPPGAAIELDGKATGLVTPQELWLKPSKRHAVQLRLEGFVPVVRKLPDLAKAKAPVLVEVELQDSQTVDLTTRIEALAKRVSATERKLKALQARQSGTVISGDAREELALEQTISQLEEDLNQDLSDLTSLREELDKLEDADSESR
;
A
#
# COMPACT_ATOMS: atom_id res chain seq x y z
N MET A 1 -8.97 -26.27 29.94
CA MET A 1 -8.70 -27.69 30.26
C MET A 1 -9.12 -28.51 29.05
N ILE A 2 -8.34 -29.53 28.67
CA ILE A 2 -8.74 -30.69 27.84
C ILE A 2 -9.30 -30.30 26.45
N GLU A 3 -8.48 -30.16 25.40
CA GLU A 3 -7.90 -31.22 24.53
C GLU A 3 -8.81 -31.59 23.33
N PRO A 4 -8.26 -31.80 22.11
CA PRO A 4 -9.04 -32.00 20.88
C PRO A 4 -9.30 -33.47 20.52
N PHE A 5 -10.22 -33.70 19.56
CA PHE A 5 -10.59 -35.04 19.09
C PHE A 5 -9.73 -35.55 17.91
N LEU A 6 -9.66 -36.88 17.73
CA LEU A 6 -8.68 -37.55 16.87
C LEU A 6 -9.21 -37.93 15.46
N VAL A 7 -8.30 -37.99 14.49
CA VAL A 7 -8.49 -38.59 13.14
C VAL A 7 -8.54 -40.13 13.23
N PRO A 8 -9.02 -40.87 12.20
CA PRO A 8 -8.04 -41.45 11.24
C PRO A 8 -8.56 -41.69 9.80
N GLY A 9 -7.63 -41.92 8.85
CA GLY A 9 -7.91 -42.69 7.64
C GLY A 9 -7.13 -42.28 6.37
N GLY A 10 -6.51 -43.25 5.69
CA GLY A 10 -6.06 -43.11 4.29
C GLY A 10 -4.55 -43.02 4.05
N ALA A 11 -3.83 -44.15 4.17
CA ALA A 11 -2.44 -44.27 3.71
C ALA A 11 -2.31 -45.45 2.73
N HIS A 12 -1.59 -45.24 1.62
CA HIS A 12 -1.18 -46.31 0.70
C HIS A 12 0.36 -46.38 0.62
N HIS A 13 0.86 -47.61 0.76
CA HIS A 13 2.27 -48.00 0.61
C HIS A 13 2.38 -49.02 -0.53
N VAL A 14 3.43 -49.87 -0.56
CA VAL A 14 3.76 -50.92 -1.57
C VAL A 14 4.60 -50.37 -2.76
N GLU A 15 5.78 -50.91 -3.11
CA GLU A 15 6.64 -51.94 -2.47
C GLU A 15 8.13 -51.84 -2.87
N LYS A 16 8.98 -52.69 -2.27
CA LYS A 16 10.39 -52.94 -2.68
C LYS A 16 10.70 -54.44 -2.70
N HIS A 17 11.28 -54.95 -3.80
CA HIS A 17 11.89 -56.30 -3.86
C HIS A 17 13.30 -56.19 -4.51
N ARG A 18 14.38 -56.54 -3.81
CA ARG A 18 14.99 -57.90 -3.69
C ARG A 18 15.56 -58.43 -5.02
N THR A 19 16.85 -58.23 -5.33
CA THR A 19 18.03 -59.04 -4.94
C THR A 19 18.07 -60.50 -5.44
N SER A 20 19.02 -60.87 -6.33
CA SER A 20 20.17 -61.77 -6.00
C SER A 20 20.94 -62.36 -7.22
N ARG A 21 22.22 -62.68 -6.97
CA ARG A 21 23.20 -63.65 -7.57
C ARG A 21 22.84 -64.45 -8.85
N ILE A 22 23.85 -64.75 -9.69
CA ILE A 22 24.41 -66.11 -9.96
C ILE A 22 25.70 -66.10 -10.83
N LEU A 23 26.38 -67.27 -10.90
CA LEU A 23 27.64 -67.65 -11.60
C LEU A 23 27.64 -67.34 -13.12
N ALA A 24 28.74 -67.21 -13.89
CA ALA A 24 30.14 -67.70 -13.88
C ALA A 24 30.43 -69.05 -14.61
N GLN A 25 31.54 -69.07 -15.40
CA GLN A 25 32.30 -70.20 -16.04
C GLN A 25 32.14 -70.52 -17.56
N ARG A 26 33.29 -70.95 -18.16
CA ARG A 26 33.53 -71.84 -19.35
C ARG A 26 33.55 -71.31 -20.81
N LEU A 27 34.76 -70.89 -21.23
CA LEU A 27 35.65 -71.49 -22.28
C LEU A 27 35.22 -72.82 -22.98
N PRO A 28 35.87 -73.29 -24.10
CA PRO A 28 36.81 -72.68 -25.08
C PRO A 28 36.28 -72.86 -26.56
N ARG A 29 36.96 -73.07 -27.73
CA ARG A 29 38.34 -73.45 -28.21
C ARG A 29 38.67 -72.98 -29.66
N ALA A 30 39.95 -72.62 -29.88
CA ALA A 30 40.88 -72.99 -30.98
C ALA A 30 40.66 -72.69 -32.49
N ALA A 31 41.60 -71.90 -33.06
CA ALA A 31 42.46 -72.26 -34.20
C ALA A 31 43.87 -71.64 -33.97
N ARG A 32 44.94 -72.44 -33.76
CA ARG A 32 45.94 -72.90 -34.76
C ARG A 32 46.63 -71.73 -35.49
N ALA A 33 47.88 -71.33 -35.20
CA ALA A 33 49.20 -72.01 -35.32
C ALA A 33 49.68 -72.12 -36.80
N ALA A 34 50.98 -72.10 -37.17
CA ALA A 34 52.23 -72.32 -36.40
C ALA A 34 53.50 -71.79 -37.13
N CYS A 35 54.68 -71.85 -36.46
CA CYS A 35 56.06 -71.84 -37.03
C CYS A 35 56.52 -70.54 -37.75
N LYS A 36 57.81 -70.20 -37.94
CA LYS A 36 59.17 -70.66 -37.49
C LYS A 36 60.15 -69.47 -37.75
N LEU A 37 61.44 -69.40 -37.38
CA LEU A 37 62.41 -70.36 -36.80
C LEU A 37 63.28 -69.66 -35.70
N LEU A 38 64.38 -70.28 -35.29
CA LEU A 38 65.37 -69.90 -34.26
C LEU A 38 66.72 -69.51 -34.88
N VAL A 39 67.43 -68.53 -34.29
CA VAL A 39 68.90 -68.29 -34.37
C VAL A 39 69.40 -67.88 -32.96
N LEU A 40 70.71 -67.96 -32.68
CA LEU A 40 71.31 -68.11 -31.35
C LEU A 40 72.26 -66.97 -30.91
N ALA A 41 72.46 -66.90 -29.58
CA ALA A 41 73.70 -66.58 -28.86
C ALA A 41 74.12 -65.12 -28.49
N VAL A 42 74.10 -64.89 -27.16
CA VAL A 42 75.23 -64.41 -26.30
C VAL A 42 75.57 -62.90 -26.19
N ALA A 43 75.56 -62.44 -24.92
CA ALA A 43 76.21 -61.25 -24.32
C ALA A 43 75.78 -59.84 -24.84
N ALA A 44 75.71 -58.78 -24.02
CA ALA A 44 76.15 -58.56 -22.63
C ALA A 44 75.26 -57.52 -21.91
N LEU A 45 75.61 -57.20 -20.65
CA LEU A 45 75.20 -56.01 -19.86
C LEU A 45 73.70 -55.86 -19.55
N GLY A 46 73.37 -55.94 -18.25
CA GLY A 46 72.03 -55.65 -17.77
C GLY A 46 71.79 -54.15 -17.60
N LEU A 47 70.94 -53.58 -18.46
CA LEU A 47 70.09 -52.44 -18.10
C LEU A 47 68.63 -52.86 -18.26
N HIS A 48 67.91 -52.89 -17.14
CA HIS A 48 66.47 -53.11 -17.09
C HIS A 48 65.86 -52.01 -16.20
N CYS A 49 65.66 -50.85 -16.81
CA CYS A 49 64.78 -49.81 -16.28
C CYS A 49 63.71 -49.54 -17.33
N LYS A 50 62.44 -49.50 -16.92
CA LYS A 50 61.32 -49.28 -17.83
C LYS A 50 61.40 -47.87 -18.44
N SER A 51 61.54 -47.78 -19.76
CA SER A 51 61.13 -46.59 -20.50
C SER A 51 59.62 -46.64 -20.74
N GLU A 52 58.85 -46.39 -19.68
CA GLU A 52 57.42 -46.11 -19.78
C GLU A 52 57.30 -44.69 -20.37
N PRO A 53 56.62 -44.47 -21.51
CA PRO A 53 56.67 -43.17 -22.19
C PRO A 53 55.96 -42.12 -21.36
N GLU A 54 56.73 -41.13 -20.91
CA GLU A 54 56.24 -39.96 -20.17
C GLU A 54 55.11 -39.29 -20.98
N PRO A 55 53.90 -39.11 -20.42
CA PRO A 55 52.83 -38.44 -21.13
C PRO A 55 53.25 -36.99 -21.36
N ALA A 56 53.40 -36.61 -22.62
CA ALA A 56 53.78 -35.26 -23.01
C ALA A 56 52.90 -34.23 -22.28
N PRO A 57 53.47 -33.11 -21.77
CA PRO A 57 52.76 -32.19 -20.90
C PRO A 57 51.53 -31.64 -21.62
N GLN A 58 50.36 -32.12 -21.22
CA GLN A 58 49.07 -31.62 -21.70
C GLN A 58 48.87 -30.22 -21.16
N ARG A 59 49.44 -29.24 -21.87
CA ARG A 59 49.07 -27.84 -21.70
C ARG A 59 47.57 -27.73 -21.91
N SER A 60 46.91 -27.32 -20.84
CA SER A 60 45.50 -27.05 -20.66
C SER A 60 44.99 -26.00 -21.65
N ILE A 61 44.72 -26.41 -22.89
CA ILE A 61 44.10 -25.52 -23.90
C ILE A 61 42.72 -25.00 -23.42
N ALA A 62 42.08 -25.71 -22.49
CA ALA A 62 40.86 -25.27 -21.81
C ALA A 62 41.03 -24.08 -20.84
N GLU A 63 42.18 -23.94 -20.15
CA GLU A 63 42.37 -22.88 -19.13
C GLU A 63 42.40 -21.46 -19.71
N GLY A 64 42.63 -21.32 -21.02
CA GLY A 64 42.57 -20.04 -21.75
C GLY A 64 41.17 -19.63 -22.22
N LEU A 65 40.12 -20.39 -21.91
CA LEU A 65 38.76 -20.17 -22.40
C LEU A 65 37.74 -19.75 -21.34
N GLU A 66 38.00 -19.97 -20.06
CA GLU A 66 37.03 -19.77 -18.97
C GLU A 66 36.92 -18.31 -18.47
N SER A 67 37.93 -17.47 -18.75
CA SER A 67 37.90 -16.04 -18.42
C SER A 67 38.58 -15.16 -19.47
N ILE A 68 38.17 -13.90 -19.53
CA ILE A 68 38.75 -12.84 -20.37
C ILE A 68 39.06 -11.60 -19.55
N ALA A 69 39.95 -10.74 -20.05
CA ALA A 69 40.16 -9.42 -19.49
C ALA A 69 39.00 -8.47 -19.85
N LEU A 70 38.41 -7.86 -18.82
CA LEU A 70 37.55 -6.69 -18.90
C LEU A 70 38.36 -5.47 -18.45
N THR A 71 38.41 -4.44 -19.30
CA THR A 71 38.91 -3.11 -18.94
C THR A 71 37.73 -2.17 -18.77
N VAL A 72 37.73 -1.38 -17.70
CA VAL A 72 36.66 -0.44 -17.37
C VAL A 72 37.27 0.91 -17.02
N ALA A 73 37.01 1.91 -17.84
CA ALA A 73 37.37 3.30 -17.64
C ALA A 73 36.11 4.17 -17.58
N SER A 74 36.22 5.36 -16.98
CA SER A 74 35.14 6.34 -17.06
C SER A 74 35.65 7.78 -17.02
N THR A 75 34.81 8.70 -17.48
CA THR A 75 35.02 10.14 -17.42
C THR A 75 33.84 10.77 -16.64
N PRO A 76 34.07 11.40 -15.47
CA PRO A 76 35.31 11.41 -14.69
C PRO A 76 35.77 10.01 -14.25
N ALA A 77 37.07 9.85 -14.01
CA ALA A 77 37.66 8.65 -13.43
C ALA A 77 37.41 8.57 -11.91
N GLY A 78 37.75 7.45 -11.28
CA GLY A 78 37.56 7.22 -9.85
C GLY A 78 36.21 6.63 -9.46
N ALA A 79 35.33 6.33 -10.43
CA ALA A 79 34.07 5.64 -10.19
C ALA A 79 34.30 4.19 -9.68
N ARG A 80 33.58 3.78 -8.63
CA ARG A 80 33.58 2.41 -8.10
C ARG A 80 32.89 1.45 -9.05
N ILE A 81 33.51 0.30 -9.29
CA ILE A 81 33.05 -0.71 -10.25
C ILE A 81 32.37 -1.86 -9.49
N SER A 82 31.10 -2.13 -9.78
CA SER A 82 30.44 -3.37 -9.40
C SER A 82 30.18 -4.26 -10.62
N LEU A 83 30.25 -5.57 -10.41
CA LEU A 83 30.04 -6.63 -11.40
C LEU A 83 28.98 -7.60 -10.87
N ASP A 84 27.95 -7.88 -11.66
CA ASP A 84 26.84 -8.77 -11.32
C ASP A 84 26.20 -8.42 -9.95
N GLY A 85 26.12 -7.12 -9.64
CA GLY A 85 25.61 -6.58 -8.36
C GLY A 85 26.62 -6.60 -7.20
N THR A 86 27.80 -7.18 -7.37
CA THR A 86 28.86 -7.28 -6.35
C THR A 86 29.90 -6.18 -6.52
N ASP A 87 30.27 -5.46 -5.45
CA ASP A 87 31.38 -4.49 -5.48
C ASP A 87 32.72 -5.22 -5.72
N THR A 88 33.47 -4.80 -6.74
CA THR A 88 34.80 -5.36 -7.03
C THR A 88 35.91 -4.80 -6.14
N GLY A 89 35.62 -3.74 -5.38
CA GLY A 89 36.59 -2.96 -4.62
C GLY A 89 37.51 -2.08 -5.48
N LYS A 90 37.29 -2.04 -6.80
CA LYS A 90 38.14 -1.30 -7.77
C LYS A 90 37.48 0.00 -8.20
N LEU A 91 38.32 0.98 -8.53
CA LEU A 91 37.93 2.26 -9.11
C LEU A 91 38.41 2.33 -10.57
N THR A 92 37.67 3.04 -11.41
CA THR A 92 38.07 3.29 -12.82
C THR A 92 39.28 4.25 -12.90
N PRO A 93 40.22 4.07 -13.86
CA PRO A 93 40.32 2.95 -14.78
C PRO A 93 40.90 1.69 -14.11
N ALA A 94 40.32 0.52 -14.39
CA ALA A 94 40.85 -0.76 -13.91
C ALA A 94 40.64 -1.88 -14.95
N THR A 95 41.54 -2.87 -14.91
CA THR A 95 41.43 -4.12 -15.68
C THR A 95 41.37 -5.32 -14.73
N PHE A 96 40.52 -6.29 -15.04
CA PHE A 96 40.37 -7.53 -14.27
C PHE A 96 39.77 -8.65 -15.12
N THR A 97 39.81 -9.89 -14.63
CA THR A 97 39.22 -11.03 -15.33
C THR A 97 37.74 -11.22 -14.99
N ILE A 98 36.94 -11.54 -16.01
CA ILE A 98 35.53 -11.94 -15.88
C ILE A 98 35.30 -13.30 -16.56
N ALA A 99 34.25 -14.01 -16.17
CA ALA A 99 33.93 -15.33 -16.73
C ALA A 99 33.35 -15.20 -18.15
N THR A 100 33.64 -16.17 -19.02
CA THR A 100 33.16 -16.18 -20.41
C THR A 100 31.80 -16.88 -20.57
N GLY A 101 31.19 -16.73 -21.75
CA GLY A 101 30.00 -17.48 -22.16
C GLY A 101 28.69 -17.01 -21.54
N LYS A 102 28.69 -15.89 -20.81
CA LYS A 102 27.51 -15.27 -20.21
C LYS A 102 27.54 -13.75 -20.32
N ASP A 103 26.40 -13.15 -20.06
CA ASP A 103 26.30 -11.72 -19.79
C ASP A 103 26.83 -11.37 -18.39
N HIS A 104 27.42 -10.18 -18.31
CA HIS A 104 27.91 -9.56 -17.09
C HIS A 104 27.30 -8.16 -16.95
N ALA A 105 26.78 -7.84 -15.77
CA ALA A 105 26.20 -6.52 -15.48
C ALA A 105 27.25 -5.65 -14.78
N VAL A 106 27.79 -4.65 -15.48
CA VAL A 106 28.77 -3.70 -14.95
C VAL A 106 28.05 -2.40 -14.58
N ALA A 107 28.14 -2.00 -13.32
CA ALA A 107 27.62 -0.71 -12.86
C ALA A 107 28.71 0.14 -12.22
N LEU A 108 28.64 1.46 -12.43
CA LEU A 108 29.63 2.43 -11.97
C LEU A 108 28.96 3.48 -11.10
N SER A 109 29.48 3.65 -9.88
CA SER A 109 29.07 4.72 -8.96
C SER A 109 30.22 5.68 -8.67
N HIS A 110 30.03 6.94 -9.04
CA HIS A 110 30.92 8.05 -8.75
C HIS A 110 30.14 9.05 -7.88
N PRO A 111 30.71 9.65 -6.81
CA PRO A 111 29.95 10.45 -5.85
C PRO A 111 29.05 11.49 -6.50
N ASP A 112 29.57 12.27 -7.44
CA ASP A 112 28.90 13.45 -8.01
C ASP A 112 28.27 13.16 -9.39
N CYS A 113 28.13 11.88 -9.76
CA CYS A 113 27.48 11.47 -11.01
C CYS A 113 26.30 10.53 -10.76
N LEU A 114 25.41 10.46 -11.74
CA LEU A 114 24.35 9.46 -11.79
C LEU A 114 24.96 8.08 -12.02
N THR A 115 24.42 7.06 -11.34
CA THR A 115 24.85 5.65 -11.50
C THR A 115 24.74 5.22 -12.96
N TYR A 116 25.84 4.76 -13.53
CA TYR A 116 25.88 4.15 -14.86
C TYR A 116 25.72 2.63 -14.74
N SER A 117 25.08 2.00 -15.73
CA SER A 117 24.94 0.54 -15.79
C SER A 117 24.93 0.07 -17.25
N GLN A 118 25.66 -1.00 -17.54
CA GLN A 118 25.76 -1.61 -18.86
C GLN A 118 25.91 -3.13 -18.72
N THR A 119 25.16 -3.88 -19.53
CA THR A 119 25.36 -5.32 -19.71
C THR A 119 26.35 -5.56 -20.84
N VAL A 120 27.32 -6.46 -20.64
CA VAL A 120 28.30 -6.89 -21.65
C VAL A 120 28.38 -8.41 -21.74
N PHE A 121 28.39 -8.93 -22.96
CA PHE A 121 28.56 -10.37 -23.20
C PHE A 121 30.05 -10.74 -23.26
N ALA A 122 30.47 -11.68 -22.42
CA ALA A 122 31.87 -12.10 -22.32
C ALA A 122 32.21 -13.22 -23.32
N ALA A 123 32.43 -12.86 -24.58
CA ALA A 123 32.83 -13.81 -25.61
C ALA A 123 34.27 -14.37 -25.37
N PRO A 124 34.51 -15.69 -25.46
CA PRO A 124 35.84 -16.25 -25.28
C PRO A 124 36.89 -15.65 -26.23
N HIS A 125 38.10 -15.45 -25.72
CA HIS A 125 39.24 -14.81 -26.39
C HIS A 125 39.03 -13.34 -26.87
N HIS A 126 37.87 -12.73 -26.64
CA HIS A 126 37.61 -11.33 -26.98
C HIS A 126 37.66 -10.46 -25.71
N PRO A 127 38.73 -9.69 -25.46
CA PRO A 127 38.77 -8.78 -24.30
C PRO A 127 37.75 -7.65 -24.48
N VAL A 128 37.05 -7.29 -23.40
CA VAL A 128 36.00 -6.26 -23.42
C VAL A 128 36.57 -4.95 -22.86
N SER A 129 36.25 -3.82 -23.49
CA SER A 129 36.48 -2.48 -22.94
C SER A 129 35.15 -1.78 -22.70
N ILE A 130 35.03 -1.08 -21.58
CA ILE A 130 33.93 -0.17 -21.24
C ILE A 130 34.55 1.20 -20.97
N ASP A 131 34.21 2.18 -21.81
CA ASP A 131 34.71 3.56 -21.74
C ASP A 131 33.52 4.51 -21.48
N ALA A 132 33.10 4.59 -20.22
CA ALA A 132 31.84 5.22 -19.84
C ALA A 132 31.96 6.74 -19.61
N THR A 133 31.16 7.55 -20.30
CA THR A 133 30.99 8.97 -19.95
C THR A 133 29.85 9.09 -18.94
N LEU A 134 30.18 9.43 -17.69
CA LEU A 134 29.21 9.55 -16.61
C LEU A 134 28.53 10.93 -16.67
N LYS A 135 27.23 10.97 -16.37
CA LYS A 135 26.48 12.23 -16.30
C LYS A 135 26.55 12.77 -14.88
N TYR A 136 27.04 14.00 -14.72
CA TYR A 136 26.91 14.72 -13.46
C TYR A 136 25.42 14.92 -13.11
N GLY A 137 25.08 14.72 -11.84
CA GLY A 137 23.83 15.15 -11.25
C GLY A 137 24.08 16.29 -10.27
N GLY A 138 23.05 16.77 -9.60
CA GLY A 138 23.19 17.68 -8.45
C GLY A 138 22.68 17.04 -7.17
N ARG A 139 22.55 17.81 -6.08
CA ARG A 139 21.97 17.34 -4.82
C ARG A 139 21.04 18.37 -4.19
N LEU A 140 20.05 17.91 -3.44
CA LEU A 140 19.24 18.74 -2.56
C LEU A 140 19.82 18.67 -1.15
N ARG A 141 20.14 19.83 -0.56
CA ARG A 141 20.58 19.97 0.83
C ARG A 141 19.47 20.62 1.64
N VAL A 142 18.96 19.93 2.66
CA VAL A 142 17.80 20.38 3.43
C VAL A 142 18.18 20.65 4.88
N SER A 143 17.68 21.76 5.41
CA SER A 143 17.73 22.08 6.85
C SER A 143 16.31 22.28 7.37
N SER A 144 15.88 21.44 8.31
CA SER A 144 14.52 21.47 8.86
C SER A 144 14.49 21.75 10.37
N ASP A 145 13.50 22.51 10.79
CA ASP A 145 13.14 22.72 12.21
C ASP A 145 11.66 22.32 12.40
N PRO A 146 11.35 21.20 13.10
CA PRO A 146 12.26 20.22 13.70
C PRO A 146 12.97 19.33 12.66
N PRO A 147 13.88 18.43 13.07
CA PRO A 147 14.37 17.35 12.23
C PRO A 147 13.23 16.55 11.58
N ALA A 148 13.35 16.28 10.29
CA ALA A 148 12.25 15.79 9.45
C ALA A 148 12.72 14.73 8.44
N ARG A 149 11.82 13.82 8.05
CA ARG A 149 12.03 12.91 6.92
C ARG A 149 11.70 13.64 5.62
N ILE A 150 12.67 13.70 4.71
CA ILE A 150 12.51 14.21 3.35
C ILE A 150 12.27 13.04 2.41
N LEU A 151 11.30 13.17 1.50
CA LEU A 151 11.02 12.25 0.41
C LEU A 151 11.08 13.04 -0.92
N VAL A 152 11.94 12.62 -1.85
CA VAL A 152 12.11 13.25 -3.18
C VAL A 152 11.54 12.33 -4.26
N ASP A 153 10.69 12.90 -5.12
CA ASP A 153 10.00 12.24 -6.25
C ASP A 153 9.28 10.92 -5.89
N GLY A 154 8.88 10.77 -4.61
CA GLY A 154 8.26 9.55 -4.08
C GLY A 154 9.19 8.33 -3.99
N LYS A 155 10.51 8.49 -4.17
CA LYS A 155 11.47 7.37 -4.29
C LYS A 155 12.63 7.46 -3.32
N GLU A 156 13.35 8.58 -3.29
CA GLU A 156 14.52 8.75 -2.44
C GLU A 156 14.10 9.37 -1.11
N SER A 157 14.66 8.90 0.02
CA SER A 157 14.38 9.54 1.30
C SER A 157 15.57 9.56 2.25
N PHE A 158 15.72 10.68 2.95
CA PHE A 158 16.80 10.96 3.89
C PHE A 158 16.27 11.85 5.03
N ASP A 159 17.03 11.94 6.11
CA ASP A 159 16.67 12.75 7.28
C ASP A 159 17.32 14.13 7.19
N ALA A 160 16.56 15.17 7.52
CA ALA A 160 17.02 16.56 7.60
C ALA A 160 17.28 16.97 9.06
N PRO A 161 18.31 17.81 9.35
CA PRO A 161 19.24 18.41 8.40
C PRO A 161 20.19 17.40 7.73
N GLY A 162 20.30 17.47 6.39
CA GLY A 162 20.94 16.43 5.59
C GLY A 162 21.08 16.79 4.11
N THR A 163 21.43 15.81 3.28
CA THR A 163 21.63 15.99 1.83
C THR A 163 21.23 14.71 1.09
N SER A 164 20.60 14.86 -0.08
CA SER A 164 20.13 13.76 -0.92
C SER A 164 21.27 12.95 -1.55
N SER A 165 20.91 11.82 -2.15
CA SER A 165 21.68 11.19 -3.23
C SER A 165 21.83 12.14 -4.42
N THR A 166 22.67 11.77 -5.38
CA THR A 166 22.91 12.56 -6.59
C THR A 166 21.72 12.43 -7.56
N LEU A 167 20.93 13.49 -7.64
CA LEU A 167 19.71 13.60 -8.44
C LEU A 167 20.02 14.02 -9.90
N PRO A 168 19.21 13.60 -10.88
CA PRO A 168 19.32 14.11 -12.25
C PRO A 168 19.20 15.65 -12.33
N PRO A 169 19.72 16.29 -13.39
CA PRO A 169 19.38 17.68 -13.68
C PRO A 169 17.92 17.81 -14.15
N GLY A 170 17.21 18.82 -13.65
CA GLY A 170 15.80 19.08 -13.97
C GLY A 170 14.95 19.36 -12.73
N LYS A 171 13.62 19.27 -12.90
CA LYS A 171 12.63 19.57 -11.86
C LYS A 171 12.33 18.37 -10.97
N HIS A 172 12.20 18.64 -9.68
CA HIS A 172 11.97 17.66 -8.62
C HIS A 172 10.93 18.17 -7.61
N LEU A 173 10.29 17.24 -6.91
CA LEU A 173 9.37 17.52 -5.80
C LEU A 173 9.88 16.88 -4.52
N ALA A 174 10.15 17.70 -3.50
CA ALA A 174 10.48 17.24 -2.16
C ALA A 174 9.29 17.42 -1.21
N LEU A 175 9.06 16.41 -0.36
CA LEU A 175 8.09 16.42 0.72
C LEU A 175 8.84 16.27 2.05
N ALA A 176 8.76 17.29 2.91
CA ALA A 176 9.26 17.26 4.27
C ALA A 176 8.15 16.84 5.24
N SER A 177 8.44 15.93 6.16
CA SER A 177 7.47 15.37 7.10
C SER A 177 8.09 15.07 8.47
N ALA A 178 7.37 15.35 9.56
CA ALA A 178 7.83 15.07 10.91
C ALA A 178 6.65 14.71 11.83
N PRO A 179 6.86 13.95 12.92
CA PRO A 179 5.80 13.64 13.89
C PRO A 179 5.14 14.92 14.44
N ASP A 180 3.81 14.90 14.52
CA ASP A 180 2.95 15.98 15.02
C ASP A 180 3.12 17.35 14.31
N ARG A 181 3.68 17.33 13.09
CA ARG A 181 3.80 18.50 12.19
C ARG A 181 3.00 18.29 10.91
N ALA A 182 2.47 19.38 10.37
CA ALA A 182 1.98 19.40 9.00
C ALA A 182 3.16 19.18 8.04
N PRO A 183 3.03 18.30 7.02
CA PRO A 183 4.06 18.12 6.01
C PRO A 183 4.08 19.30 5.03
N GLU A 184 5.25 19.61 4.48
CA GLU A 184 5.44 20.71 3.55
C GLU A 184 6.09 20.20 2.26
N SER A 185 5.59 20.66 1.12
CA SER A 185 6.01 20.21 -0.22
C SER A 185 6.61 21.36 -1.02
N HIS A 186 7.75 21.12 -1.66
CA HIS A 186 8.51 22.12 -2.38
C HIS A 186 8.94 21.60 -3.75
N GLU A 187 8.52 22.30 -4.82
CA GLU A 187 9.06 22.10 -6.17
C GLU A 187 10.35 22.92 -6.32
N PHE A 188 11.38 22.30 -6.89
CA PHE A 188 12.68 22.91 -7.12
C PHE A 188 13.31 22.37 -8.41
N GLU A 189 14.37 23.01 -8.88
CA GLU A 189 15.12 22.61 -10.08
C GLU A 189 16.61 22.51 -9.73
N ILE A 190 17.27 21.45 -10.21
CA ILE A 190 18.69 21.13 -9.98
C ILE A 190 19.45 21.23 -11.30
N ALA A 191 20.60 21.92 -11.31
CA ALA A 191 21.58 21.81 -12.38
C ALA A 191 22.62 20.71 -12.12
N ALA A 192 23.31 20.28 -13.17
CA ALA A 192 24.43 19.33 -13.05
C ALA A 192 25.57 19.93 -12.22
N SER A 193 26.10 19.15 -11.29
CA SER A 193 27.14 19.54 -10.31
C SER A 193 26.74 20.64 -9.32
N GLU A 194 25.46 20.99 -9.21
CA GLU A 194 24.96 21.97 -8.24
C GLU A 194 24.51 21.30 -6.92
N THR A 195 24.48 22.08 -5.83
CA THR A 195 23.76 21.69 -4.60
C THR A 195 22.75 22.77 -4.25
N THR A 196 21.46 22.49 -4.47
CA THR A 196 20.35 23.38 -4.14
C THR A 196 20.09 23.30 -2.63
N GLU A 197 20.01 24.43 -1.94
CA GLU A 197 19.66 24.47 -0.51
C GLU A 197 18.17 24.81 -0.28
N TRP A 198 17.50 24.03 0.57
CA TRP A 198 16.14 24.29 1.06
C TRP A 198 16.13 24.36 2.59
N SER A 199 15.54 25.41 3.15
CA SER A 199 15.29 25.51 4.60
C SER A 199 13.79 25.55 4.87
N VAL A 200 13.32 24.68 5.77
CA VAL A 200 11.90 24.41 6.01
C VAL A 200 11.58 24.46 7.50
N LYS A 201 10.39 24.98 7.85
CA LYS A 201 9.92 25.09 9.24
C LYS A 201 8.52 24.50 9.36
N LEU A 202 8.45 23.22 9.73
CA LEU A 202 7.20 22.47 9.72
C LEU A 202 6.28 22.93 10.85
N ASP A 203 5.17 23.56 10.49
CA ASP A 203 4.15 24.06 11.42
C ASP A 203 3.53 22.89 12.22
N PRO A 204 3.22 23.03 13.52
CA PRO A 204 2.52 21.99 14.29
C PRO A 204 1.17 21.63 13.64
N GLY A 205 0.89 20.34 13.50
CA GLY A 205 -0.26 19.86 12.74
C GLY A 205 -0.72 18.46 13.15
N VAL A 206 -2.04 18.28 13.24
CA VAL A 206 -2.71 17.01 13.49
C VAL A 206 -3.47 16.60 12.23
N LEU A 207 -3.22 15.39 11.76
CA LEU A 207 -3.98 14.78 10.67
C LEU A 207 -5.39 14.44 11.15
N VAL A 208 -6.39 15.02 10.49
CA VAL A 208 -7.81 14.71 10.65
C VAL A 208 -8.31 14.08 9.36
N LYS A 209 -9.00 12.94 9.46
CA LYS A 209 -9.71 12.32 8.33
C LYS A 209 -11.21 12.56 8.52
N LEU A 210 -11.84 13.14 7.49
CA LEU A 210 -13.27 13.45 7.46
C LEU A 210 -13.94 12.54 6.44
N GLY A 211 -14.97 11.82 6.86
CA GLY A 211 -15.81 11.01 5.98
C GLY A 211 -17.30 11.19 6.28
N THR A 212 -18.13 10.95 5.28
CA THR A 212 -19.59 10.92 5.43
C THR A 212 -20.19 9.73 4.72
N THR A 213 -21.33 9.27 5.22
CA THR A 213 -22.24 8.38 4.50
C THR A 213 -23.53 9.16 4.22
N PRO A 214 -23.91 9.41 2.95
CA PRO A 214 -23.11 9.21 1.73
C PRO A 214 -21.91 10.18 1.61
N PRO A 215 -20.91 9.88 0.75
CA PRO A 215 -19.75 10.75 0.51
C PRO A 215 -20.12 12.00 -0.33
N GLY A 216 -19.17 12.91 -0.50
CA GLY A 216 -19.32 14.13 -1.31
C GLY A 216 -19.79 15.37 -0.54
N ALA A 217 -19.94 15.29 0.78
CA ALA A 217 -20.37 16.43 1.60
C ALA A 217 -19.30 17.53 1.64
N ALA A 218 -19.70 18.76 1.31
CA ALA A 218 -18.86 19.95 1.35
C ALA A 218 -18.42 20.27 2.78
N ILE A 219 -17.13 20.59 2.91
CA ILE A 219 -16.45 20.79 4.19
C ILE A 219 -16.26 22.28 4.46
N GLU A 220 -16.88 22.78 5.54
CA GLU A 220 -16.51 24.06 6.14
C GLU A 220 -15.73 23.82 7.45
N LEU A 221 -14.63 24.54 7.63
CA LEU A 221 -13.80 24.51 8.82
C LEU A 221 -13.86 25.87 9.52
N ASP A 222 -14.21 25.88 10.80
CA ASP A 222 -14.26 27.08 11.66
C ASP A 222 -15.11 28.22 11.08
N GLY A 223 -16.19 27.86 10.37
CA GLY A 223 -17.10 28.79 9.69
C GLY A 223 -16.60 29.32 8.35
N LYS A 224 -15.61 28.66 7.72
CA LYS A 224 -15.10 28.99 6.39
C LYS A 224 -15.19 27.78 5.46
N ALA A 225 -15.77 27.97 4.28
CA ALA A 225 -15.74 26.96 3.23
C ALA A 225 -14.30 26.64 2.81
N THR A 226 -13.96 25.35 2.73
CA THR A 226 -12.63 24.89 2.30
C THR A 226 -12.51 24.68 0.80
N GLY A 227 -13.65 24.54 0.10
CA GLY A 227 -13.71 24.08 -1.30
C GLY A 227 -13.51 22.57 -1.48
N LEU A 228 -13.38 21.81 -0.40
CA LEU A 228 -13.17 20.36 -0.39
C LEU A 228 -14.47 19.62 0.00
N VAL A 229 -14.54 18.34 -0.39
CA VAL A 229 -15.66 17.42 -0.12
C VAL A 229 -15.15 16.13 0.53
N THR A 230 -15.99 15.44 1.28
CA THR A 230 -15.64 14.13 1.88
C THR A 230 -15.61 12.99 0.84
N PRO A 231 -14.81 11.92 1.06
CA PRO A 231 -13.83 11.76 2.14
C PRO A 231 -12.55 12.56 1.89
N GLN A 232 -12.01 13.21 2.94
CA GLN A 232 -10.88 14.13 2.84
C GLN A 232 -9.92 14.01 4.03
N GLU A 233 -8.62 14.15 3.77
CA GLU A 233 -7.59 14.30 4.79
C GLU A 233 -7.17 15.77 4.93
N LEU A 234 -7.12 16.29 6.17
CA LEU A 234 -6.77 17.67 6.49
C LEU A 234 -5.72 17.73 7.60
N TRP A 235 -4.75 18.64 7.48
CA TRP A 235 -3.79 18.95 8.55
C TRP A 235 -4.23 20.20 9.30
N LEU A 236 -4.70 20.02 10.53
CA LEU A 236 -5.22 21.12 11.37
C LEU A 236 -4.24 21.50 12.47
N LYS A 237 -4.19 22.79 12.83
CA LYS A 237 -3.30 23.26 13.91
C LYS A 237 -3.76 22.71 15.26
N PRO A 238 -2.86 22.29 16.17
CA PRO A 238 -3.24 21.75 17.48
C PRO A 238 -4.02 22.77 18.33
N SER A 239 -5.35 22.65 18.40
CA SER A 239 -6.21 23.58 19.14
C SER A 239 -7.49 22.92 19.69
N LYS A 240 -8.08 23.59 20.69
CA LYS A 240 -9.35 23.21 21.35
C LYS A 240 -10.63 23.67 20.64
N ARG A 241 -10.52 24.43 19.55
CA ARG A 241 -11.64 25.23 19.02
C ARG A 241 -12.10 24.85 17.62
N HIS A 242 -11.56 23.77 17.04
CA HIS A 242 -11.96 23.38 15.71
C HIS A 242 -13.38 22.81 15.65
N ALA A 243 -14.16 23.33 14.71
CA ALA A 243 -15.48 22.83 14.36
C ALA A 243 -15.56 22.63 12.85
N VAL A 244 -16.01 21.45 12.44
CA VAL A 244 -16.26 21.13 11.04
C VAL A 244 -17.77 21.16 10.83
N GLN A 245 -18.24 21.84 9.79
CA GLN A 245 -19.59 21.66 9.27
C GLN A 245 -19.53 20.88 7.96
N LEU A 246 -20.38 19.87 7.86
CA LEU A 246 -20.53 19.01 6.70
C LEU A 246 -21.91 19.30 6.10
N ARG A 247 -21.97 19.61 4.80
CA ARG A 247 -23.23 19.86 4.07
C ARG A 247 -23.28 19.06 2.78
N LEU A 248 -24.38 18.36 2.53
CA LEU A 248 -24.68 17.72 1.26
C LEU A 248 -26.11 18.10 0.86
N GLU A 249 -26.36 18.28 -0.43
CA GLU A 249 -27.70 18.63 -0.93
C GLU A 249 -28.68 17.48 -0.69
N GLY A 250 -29.89 17.79 -0.23
CA GLY A 250 -30.86 16.81 0.27
C GLY A 250 -30.71 16.45 1.76
N PHE A 251 -29.52 16.58 2.35
CA PHE A 251 -29.25 16.09 3.71
C PHE A 251 -29.23 17.20 4.78
N VAL A 252 -29.54 16.83 6.03
CA VAL A 252 -29.45 17.70 7.20
C VAL A 252 -27.98 18.05 7.48
N PRO A 253 -27.60 19.35 7.52
CA PRO A 253 -26.20 19.75 7.63
C PRO A 253 -25.66 19.59 9.07
N VAL A 254 -24.62 18.77 9.26
CA VAL A 254 -24.09 18.41 10.58
C VAL A 254 -22.92 19.32 10.97
N VAL A 255 -22.97 19.91 12.18
CA VAL A 255 -21.87 20.64 12.80
C VAL A 255 -21.21 19.79 13.88
N ARG A 256 -19.96 19.37 13.66
CA ARG A 256 -19.17 18.55 14.58
C ARG A 256 -18.02 19.35 15.19
N LYS A 257 -18.07 19.54 16.51
CA LYS A 257 -16.90 20.04 17.28
C LYS A 257 -15.86 18.92 17.38
N LEU A 258 -14.61 19.22 17.05
CA LEU A 258 -13.52 18.27 17.14
C LEU A 258 -13.03 18.11 18.60
N PRO A 259 -12.34 17.01 18.95
CA PRO A 259 -11.65 16.89 20.23
C PRO A 259 -10.52 17.93 20.38
N ASP A 260 -9.96 18.04 21.58
CA ASP A 260 -8.79 18.88 21.87
C ASP A 260 -7.57 18.43 21.04
N LEU A 261 -7.35 19.02 19.87
CA LEU A 261 -6.26 18.63 18.97
C LEU A 261 -4.87 18.95 19.54
N ALA A 262 -4.77 19.74 20.62
CA ALA A 262 -3.52 19.88 21.37
C ALA A 262 -3.21 18.67 22.29
N LYS A 263 -4.08 17.65 22.30
CA LYS A 263 -3.94 16.40 23.05
C LYS A 263 -4.36 15.14 22.27
N ALA A 264 -4.97 15.29 21.10
CA ALA A 264 -5.44 14.18 20.29
C ALA A 264 -4.25 13.47 19.63
N LYS A 265 -4.27 12.13 19.62
CA LYS A 265 -3.32 11.33 18.85
C LYS A 265 -3.79 11.29 17.39
N ALA A 266 -2.88 11.57 16.45
CA ALA A 266 -3.16 11.45 15.02
C ALA A 266 -3.20 9.96 14.56
N PRO A 267 -4.01 9.63 13.52
CA PRO A 267 -5.02 10.48 12.89
C PRO A 267 -6.29 10.56 13.73
N VAL A 268 -6.95 11.72 13.74
CA VAL A 268 -8.30 11.88 14.29
C VAL A 268 -9.31 11.53 13.21
N LEU A 269 -10.12 10.49 13.42
CA LEU A 269 -11.16 10.08 12.49
C LEU A 269 -12.49 10.75 12.85
N VAL A 270 -13.21 11.24 11.83
CA VAL A 270 -14.53 11.85 11.96
C VAL A 270 -15.42 11.34 10.84
N GLU A 271 -16.10 10.21 11.12
CA GLU A 271 -17.15 9.67 10.26
C GLU A 271 -18.51 10.21 10.73
N VAL A 272 -19.36 10.61 9.77
CA VAL A 272 -20.71 11.12 10.02
C VAL A 272 -21.69 10.53 9.00
N GLU A 273 -22.63 9.71 9.47
CA GLU A 273 -23.83 9.39 8.68
C GLU A 273 -24.73 10.63 8.64
N LEU A 274 -25.13 11.04 7.44
CA LEU A 274 -26.00 12.18 7.20
C LEU A 274 -27.45 11.68 7.09
N GLN A 275 -28.38 12.41 7.69
CA GLN A 275 -29.81 12.09 7.62
C GLN A 275 -30.45 12.88 6.48
N ASP A 276 -31.28 12.23 5.66
CA ASP A 276 -32.06 12.93 4.64
C ASP A 276 -33.03 13.95 5.28
N SER A 277 -33.19 15.11 4.64
CA SER A 277 -33.99 16.22 5.19
C SER A 277 -35.50 16.02 5.04
N GLN A 278 -35.96 15.25 4.06
CA GLN A 278 -37.38 14.91 3.88
C GLN A 278 -37.80 13.86 4.91
N THR A 279 -36.98 12.83 5.11
CA THR A 279 -37.13 11.83 6.18
C THR A 279 -37.21 12.48 7.57
N VAL A 280 -36.40 13.51 7.84
CA VAL A 280 -36.44 14.26 9.10
C VAL A 280 -37.66 15.19 9.22
N ASP A 281 -38.17 15.79 8.13
CA ASP A 281 -39.43 16.56 8.15
C ASP A 281 -40.64 15.65 8.39
N LEU A 282 -40.76 14.55 7.63
CA LEU A 282 -41.86 13.60 7.74
C LEU A 282 -41.94 12.98 9.13
N THR A 283 -40.83 12.48 9.68
CA THR A 283 -40.79 11.95 11.05
C THR A 283 -41.19 13.00 12.09
N THR A 284 -40.71 14.24 11.97
CA THR A 284 -41.11 15.35 12.86
C THR A 284 -42.61 15.67 12.77
N ARG A 285 -43.20 15.63 11.57
CA ARG A 285 -44.64 15.86 11.33
C ARG A 285 -45.49 14.70 11.88
N ILE A 286 -45.04 13.46 11.72
CA ILE A 286 -45.67 12.25 12.27
C ILE A 286 -45.65 12.32 13.81
N GLU A 287 -44.54 12.67 14.45
CA GLU A 287 -44.48 12.85 15.91
C GLU A 287 -45.45 13.95 16.39
N ALA A 288 -45.52 15.08 15.67
CA ALA A 288 -46.40 16.18 16.01
C ALA A 288 -47.89 15.79 15.92
N LEU A 289 -48.29 15.06 14.86
CA LEU A 289 -49.66 14.56 14.69
C LEU A 289 -50.00 13.44 15.68
N ALA A 290 -49.11 12.47 15.91
CA ALA A 290 -49.32 11.43 16.92
C ALA A 290 -49.52 12.03 18.32
N LYS A 291 -48.80 13.10 18.63
CA LYS A 291 -48.98 13.89 19.85
C LYS A 291 -50.33 14.61 19.90
N ARG A 292 -50.82 15.17 18.77
CA ARG A 292 -52.17 15.76 18.65
C ARG A 292 -53.26 14.71 18.89
N VAL A 293 -53.21 13.57 18.19
CA VAL A 293 -54.11 12.42 18.37
C VAL A 293 -54.17 11.99 19.83
N SER A 294 -53.01 11.78 20.45
CA SER A 294 -52.95 11.38 21.87
C SER A 294 -53.54 12.42 22.83
N ALA A 295 -53.74 13.67 22.40
CA ALA A 295 -54.36 14.74 23.17
C ALA A 295 -55.85 14.94 22.84
N THR A 296 -56.29 14.73 21.59
CA THR A 296 -57.72 14.71 21.23
C THR A 296 -58.42 13.50 21.84
N GLU A 297 -57.83 12.31 21.80
CA GLU A 297 -58.32 11.10 22.50
C GLU A 297 -58.57 11.36 24.00
N ARG A 298 -57.62 12.04 24.68
CA ARG A 298 -57.73 12.37 26.10
C ARG A 298 -58.83 13.39 26.39
N LYS A 299 -59.00 14.40 25.53
CA LYS A 299 -60.12 15.36 25.61
C LYS A 299 -61.45 14.65 25.40
N LEU A 300 -61.55 13.84 24.35
CA LEU A 300 -62.75 13.10 23.97
C LEU A 300 -63.21 12.20 25.10
N LYS A 301 -62.31 11.38 25.66
CA LYS A 301 -62.58 10.53 26.83
C LYS A 301 -63.04 11.32 28.07
N ALA A 302 -62.50 12.51 28.29
CA ALA A 302 -62.91 13.38 29.39
C ALA A 302 -64.29 14.04 29.16
N LEU A 303 -64.61 14.39 27.91
CA LEU A 303 -65.90 14.96 27.54
C LEU A 303 -67.02 13.91 27.52
N GLN A 304 -66.77 12.71 26.99
CA GLN A 304 -67.69 11.57 27.08
C GLN A 304 -67.98 11.20 28.55
N ALA A 305 -66.95 11.21 29.41
CA ALA A 305 -67.14 11.05 30.86
C ALA A 305 -67.99 12.18 31.47
N ARG A 306 -67.78 13.45 31.08
CA ARG A 306 -68.64 14.57 31.53
C ARG A 306 -70.09 14.40 31.04
N GLN A 307 -70.30 14.09 29.77
CA GLN A 307 -71.63 13.89 29.16
C GLN A 307 -72.43 12.85 29.95
N SER A 308 -71.82 11.72 30.32
CA SER A 308 -72.46 10.69 31.14
C SER A 308 -72.95 11.18 32.52
N GLY A 309 -72.36 12.26 33.05
CA GLY A 309 -72.85 12.95 34.25
C GLY A 309 -73.85 14.08 33.95
N THR A 310 -73.67 14.83 32.85
CA THR A 310 -74.58 15.92 32.46
C THR A 310 -75.97 15.41 32.08
N VAL A 311 -76.07 14.24 31.44
CA VAL A 311 -77.33 13.50 31.16
C VAL A 311 -78.16 13.30 32.45
N ILE A 312 -77.52 13.13 33.60
CA ILE A 312 -78.19 12.93 34.91
C ILE A 312 -78.74 14.26 35.46
N SER A 313 -78.20 15.41 35.03
CA SER A 313 -78.62 16.75 35.48
C SER A 313 -79.68 17.40 34.59
N GLY A 314 -79.82 17.00 33.32
CA GLY A 314 -80.93 17.38 32.45
C GLY A 314 -80.91 18.80 31.86
N ASP A 315 -79.76 19.49 31.83
CA ASP A 315 -79.63 20.75 31.07
C ASP A 315 -79.32 20.46 29.59
N ALA A 316 -80.39 20.39 28.79
CA ALA A 316 -80.34 20.12 27.35
C ALA A 316 -79.50 21.14 26.54
N ARG A 317 -79.14 22.31 27.08
CA ARG A 317 -78.25 23.26 26.40
C ARG A 317 -76.78 22.93 26.61
N GLU A 318 -76.39 22.50 27.82
CA GLU A 318 -75.03 21.98 28.03
C GLU A 318 -74.84 20.65 27.29
N GLU A 319 -75.86 19.79 27.29
CA GLU A 319 -75.85 18.49 26.61
C GLU A 319 -75.60 18.64 25.09
N LEU A 320 -76.40 19.46 24.40
CA LEU A 320 -76.23 19.72 22.96
C LEU A 320 -74.87 20.37 22.62
N ALA A 321 -74.36 21.25 23.48
CA ALA A 321 -73.05 21.88 23.30
C ALA A 321 -71.89 20.87 23.51
N LEU A 322 -72.04 19.92 24.44
CA LEU A 322 -71.10 18.82 24.62
C LEU A 322 -71.13 17.87 23.41
N GLU A 323 -72.30 17.51 22.89
CA GLU A 323 -72.46 16.67 21.69
C GLU A 323 -71.78 17.30 20.46
N GLN A 324 -72.01 18.59 20.20
CA GLN A 324 -71.35 19.31 19.12
C GLN A 324 -69.82 19.33 19.28
N THR A 325 -69.32 19.52 20.50
CA THR A 325 -67.88 19.52 20.80
C THR A 325 -67.26 18.13 20.64
N ILE A 326 -67.98 17.07 21.03
CA ILE A 326 -67.57 15.67 20.88
C ILE A 326 -67.52 15.31 19.38
N SER A 327 -68.57 15.62 18.63
CA SER A 327 -68.64 15.35 17.18
C SER A 327 -67.51 16.04 16.41
N GLN A 328 -67.18 17.30 16.74
CA GLN A 328 -66.05 17.98 16.10
C GLN A 328 -64.71 17.32 16.46
N LEU A 329 -64.50 16.94 17.71
CA LEU A 329 -63.26 16.27 18.13
C LEU A 329 -63.11 14.86 17.55
N GLU A 330 -64.21 14.18 17.22
CA GLU A 330 -64.19 12.90 16.51
C GLU A 330 -63.91 13.09 15.01
N GLU A 331 -64.41 14.15 14.38
CA GLU A 331 -64.03 14.54 13.00
C GLU A 331 -62.54 14.93 12.91
N ASP A 332 -62.09 15.84 13.79
CA ASP A 332 -60.68 16.27 13.91
C ASP A 332 -59.73 15.07 14.12
N LEU A 333 -60.14 14.10 14.97
CA LEU A 333 -59.37 12.88 15.25
C LEU A 333 -59.29 11.95 14.03
N ASN A 334 -60.38 11.77 13.30
CA ASN A 334 -60.39 10.95 12.09
C ASN A 334 -59.52 11.56 10.98
N GLN A 335 -59.52 12.90 10.85
CA GLN A 335 -58.62 13.59 9.92
C GLN A 335 -57.15 13.43 10.34
N ASP A 336 -56.80 13.67 11.60
CA ASP A 336 -55.42 13.53 12.08
C ASP A 336 -54.89 12.08 11.95
N LEU A 337 -55.76 11.07 12.08
CA LEU A 337 -55.43 9.67 11.82
C LEU A 337 -55.22 9.38 10.32
N SER A 338 -56.04 9.96 9.44
CA SER A 338 -55.87 9.86 7.99
C SER A 338 -54.54 10.49 7.54
N ASP A 339 -54.25 11.71 8.01
CA ASP A 339 -53.00 12.42 7.72
C ASP A 339 -51.77 11.63 8.19
N LEU A 340 -51.84 11.01 9.39
CA LEU A 340 -50.80 10.11 9.89
C LEU A 340 -50.55 8.90 8.98
N THR A 341 -51.60 8.30 8.40
CA THR A 341 -51.41 7.18 7.47
C THR A 341 -50.77 7.61 6.15
N SER A 342 -51.14 8.77 5.60
CA SER A 342 -50.49 9.30 4.37
C SER A 342 -49.01 9.58 4.60
N LEU A 343 -48.67 10.32 5.66
CA LEU A 343 -47.28 10.69 5.94
C LEU A 343 -46.40 9.48 6.24
N ARG A 344 -46.96 8.41 6.82
CA ARG A 344 -46.24 7.16 7.00
C ARG A 344 -46.02 6.44 5.67
N GLU A 345 -47.03 6.38 4.80
CA GLU A 345 -46.85 5.81 3.45
C GLU A 345 -45.92 6.66 2.56
N GLU A 346 -45.72 7.95 2.87
CA GLU A 346 -44.70 8.80 2.27
C GLU A 346 -43.29 8.48 2.83
N LEU A 347 -43.17 8.28 4.14
CA LEU A 347 -41.92 7.93 4.80
C LEU A 347 -41.40 6.54 4.40
N ASP A 348 -42.27 5.52 4.43
CA ASP A 348 -41.92 4.13 4.09
C ASP A 348 -41.32 4.06 2.66
N LYS A 349 -41.83 4.87 1.71
CA LYS A 349 -41.30 4.98 0.33
C LYS A 349 -39.92 5.64 0.23
N LEU A 350 -39.56 6.53 1.15
CA LEU A 350 -38.21 7.10 1.19
C LEU A 350 -37.22 6.10 1.80
N GLU A 351 -37.61 5.38 2.85
CA GLU A 351 -36.76 4.34 3.46
C GLU A 351 -36.48 3.18 2.48
N ASP A 352 -37.48 2.76 1.70
CA ASP A 352 -37.30 1.80 0.60
C ASP A 352 -36.28 2.31 -0.46
N ALA A 353 -36.42 3.56 -0.91
CA ALA A 353 -35.54 4.16 -1.92
C ALA A 353 -34.08 4.34 -1.41
N ASP A 354 -33.91 4.72 -0.14
CA ASP A 354 -32.60 4.79 0.50
C ASP A 354 -31.96 3.39 0.56
N SER A 355 -32.76 2.33 0.75
CA SER A 355 -32.29 0.93 0.81
C SER A 355 -31.79 0.38 -0.52
N GLU A 356 -32.36 0.80 -1.67
CA GLU A 356 -31.85 0.42 -3.00
C GLU A 356 -30.56 1.14 -3.40
N SER A 357 -30.13 2.16 -2.62
CA SER A 357 -28.98 3.03 -2.93
C SER A 357 -27.67 2.70 -2.21
N ARG A 358 -27.70 1.79 -1.21
CA ARG A 358 -26.61 1.50 -0.26
C ARG A 358 -25.80 0.25 -0.59
#